data_AF-A0A9N9NG68-F1
#
_entry.id   AF-A0A9N9NG68-F1
#
_cell.length_a   1.000
_cell.length_b   1.000
_cell.length_c   1.000
_cell.angle_alpha   90.00
_cell.angle_beta   90.00
_cell.angle_gamma   90.00
#
_symmetry.space_group_name_H-M   'P 1'
#
loop_
_entity.id
_entity.type
_entity.pdbx_description
1 polymer ?
#
loop_
_entity_poly.entity_id
_entity_poly.type
_entity_poly.pdbx_seq_one_letter_code
_entity_poly.pdbx_strand_id
1 'polypeptide(L)' 'MIFKSKFPDIKIPQVRIYQYVTSNPNKIPDDKVIYVDGLTSKSYTFGEFKRESKKFAAGLQDKLGFKCGDVLAIFSPNQ' A
#
# COMPACT_ATOMS: atom_id res chain seq x y z
N MET A 1 -29.99 -20.24 -13.79
CA MET A 1 -29.14 -20.99 -12.84
C MET A 1 -28.13 -20.02 -12.27
N ILE A 2 -27.96 -19.94 -10.94
CA ILE A 2 -26.98 -19.06 -10.31
C ILE A 2 -25.68 -19.85 -10.12
N PHE A 3 -24.59 -19.36 -10.70
CA PHE A 3 -23.26 -19.93 -10.52
C PHE A 3 -22.54 -19.16 -9.42
N LYS A 4 -21.84 -19.89 -8.55
CA LYS A 4 -21.00 -19.34 -7.48
C LYS A 4 -19.56 -19.86 -7.62
N SER A 5 -18.64 -19.21 -6.92
CA SER A 5 -17.26 -19.68 -6.79
C SER A 5 -17.24 -21.13 -6.30
N LYS A 6 -16.24 -21.90 -6.77
CA LYS A 6 -15.93 -23.23 -6.24
C LYS A 6 -15.18 -23.17 -4.91
N PHE A 7 -14.66 -21.99 -4.55
CA PHE A 7 -13.96 -21.77 -3.28
C PHE A 7 -14.95 -21.31 -2.20
N PRO A 8 -14.70 -21.66 -0.92
CA PRO A 8 -15.52 -21.19 0.20
C PRO A 8 -15.56 -19.67 0.30
N ASP A 9 -16.67 -19.16 0.83
CA ASP A 9 -16.77 -17.75 1.18
C ASP A 9 -15.74 -17.40 2.26
N ILE A 10 -15.06 -16.28 2.09
CA ILE A 10 -14.12 -15.74 3.08
C ILE A 10 -14.67 -14.46 3.71
N LYS A 11 -14.34 -14.22 4.98
CA LYS A 11 -14.68 -12.96 5.64
C LYS A 11 -13.73 -11.87 5.13
N ILE A 12 -14.28 -10.89 4.41
CA ILE A 12 -13.53 -9.72 3.94
C ILE A 12 -13.34 -8.73 5.10
N PRO A 13 -12.10 -8.44 5.52
CA PRO A 13 -11.85 -7.49 6.61
C PRO A 13 -12.37 -6.09 6.27
N GLN A 14 -13.09 -5.48 7.21
CA GLN A 14 -13.60 -4.11 7.09
C GLN A 14 -12.56 -3.10 7.62
N VAL A 15 -11.40 -3.05 6.98
CA VAL A 15 -10.29 -2.15 7.34
C VAL A 15 -9.81 -1.38 6.09
N ARG A 16 -9.06 -0.30 6.30
CA ARG A 16 -8.52 0.49 5.18
C ARG A 16 -7.46 -0.32 4.42
N ILE A 17 -7.36 -0.14 3.10
CA ILE A 17 -6.42 -0.88 2.24
C ILE A 17 -4.98 -0.78 2.76
N TYR A 18 -4.52 0.42 3.11
CA TYR A 18 -3.19 0.62 3.68
C TYR A 18 -2.99 -0.17 4.99
N GLN A 19 -3.98 -0.18 5.89
CA GLN A 19 -3.92 -0.94 7.14
C GLN A 19 -3.89 -2.45 6.88
N TYR A 20 -4.67 -2.94 5.91
CA TYR A 20 -4.67 -4.35 5.52
C TYR A 20 -3.30 -4.78 4.97
N VAL A 21 -2.77 -4.05 3.99
CA VAL A 21 -1.50 -4.37 3.33
C VAL A 21 -0.31 -4.28 4.31
N THR A 22 -0.36 -3.35 5.27
CA THR A 22 0.71 -3.17 6.27
C THR A 22 0.49 -3.92 7.57
N SER A 23 -0.59 -4.72 7.70
CA SER A 23 -0.93 -5.48 8.92
C SER A 23 0.14 -6.48 9.35
N ASN A 24 0.97 -6.93 8.40
CA ASN A 24 2.13 -7.79 8.60
C ASN A 24 1.89 -9.03 9.49
N PRO A 25 0.86 -9.85 9.22
CA PRO A 25 0.55 -11.04 10.04
C PRO A 25 1.70 -12.05 10.05
N ASN A 26 2.53 -12.04 9.00
CA ASN A 26 3.67 -12.94 8.81
C ASN A 26 4.98 -12.42 9.42
N LYS A 27 4.95 -11.29 10.15
CA LYS A 27 6.13 -10.69 10.79
C LYS A 27 7.31 -10.48 9.83
N ILE A 28 7.02 -10.02 8.62
CA ILE A 28 8.01 -9.62 7.62
C ILE A 28 8.94 -8.56 8.25
N PRO A 29 10.26 -8.76 8.24
CA PRO A 29 11.22 -7.79 8.76
C PRO A 29 11.18 -6.45 8.04
N ASP A 30 11.50 -5.37 8.73
CA ASP A 30 11.47 -4.02 8.15
C ASP A 30 12.58 -3.79 7.12
N ASP A 31 13.69 -4.52 7.20
CA ASP A 31 14.79 -4.52 6.24
C ASP A 31 14.55 -5.44 5.03
N LYS A 32 13.43 -6.17 4.99
CA LYS A 32 13.08 -7.02 3.85
C LYS A 32 12.77 -6.16 2.63
N VAL A 33 13.54 -6.33 1.56
CA VAL A 33 13.26 -5.74 0.24
C VAL A 33 11.94 -6.27 -0.32
N ILE A 34 11.05 -5.37 -0.73
CA ILE A 34 9.71 -5.67 -1.30
C ILE A 34 9.47 -5.04 -2.67
N TYR A 35 10.21 -3.98 -3.04
CA TYR A 35 10.22 -3.43 -4.39
C TYR A 35 11.65 -3.41 -4.91
N VAL A 36 11.83 -3.78 -6.17
CA VAL A 36 13.11 -3.75 -6.87
C VAL A 36 12.86 -3.23 -8.28
N ASP A 37 13.57 -2.17 -8.65
CA ASP A 37 13.68 -1.71 -10.02
C ASP A 37 14.64 -2.64 -10.77
N GLY A 38 14.11 -3.36 -11.75
CA GLY A 38 14.88 -4.34 -12.54
C GLY A 38 15.95 -3.72 -13.44
N LEU A 39 15.89 -2.42 -13.74
CA LEU A 39 16.84 -1.72 -14.59
C LEU A 39 17.97 -1.06 -13.78
N THR A 40 17.65 -0.49 -12.62
CA THR A 40 18.64 0.27 -11.82
C THR A 40 19.11 -0.44 -10.56
N SER A 41 18.52 -1.59 -10.21
CA SER A 41 18.73 -2.27 -8.92
C SER A 41 18.38 -1.44 -7.68
N LYS A 42 17.73 -0.28 -7.84
CA LYS A 42 17.14 0.44 -6.72
C LYS A 42 16.11 -0.45 -6.04
N SER A 43 16.03 -0.36 -4.73
CA SER A 43 15.09 -1.17 -3.97
C SER A 43 14.48 -0.39 -2.82
N TYR A 44 13.31 -0.86 -2.37
CA TYR A 44 12.66 -0.39 -1.16
C TYR A 44 12.36 -1.58 -0.26
N THR A 45 12.70 -1.41 1.00
CA THR A 45 12.35 -2.33 2.09
C THR A 45 10.94 -2.11 2.60
N PHE A 46 10.40 -3.08 3.32
CA PHE A 46 9.07 -3.00 3.92
C PHE A 46 8.95 -1.83 4.92
N GLY A 47 10.02 -1.57 5.69
CA GLY A 47 10.13 -0.43 6.60
C GLY A 47 10.10 0.90 5.86
N GLU A 48 10.85 1.02 4.75
CA GLU A 48 10.88 2.22 3.92
C GLU A 48 9.53 2.49 3.26
N PHE A 49 8.88 1.47 2.69
CA PHE A 49 7.53 1.60 2.14
C PHE A 49 6.54 2.16 3.16
N LYS A 50 6.52 1.60 4.38
CA LYS A 50 5.63 2.09 5.46
C LYS A 50 5.94 3.55 5.82
N ARG A 51 7.22 3.88 5.98
CA ARG A 51 7.69 5.21 6.40
C ARG A 51 7.40 6.27 5.35
N GLU A 52 7.81 6.04 4.10
CA GLU A 52 7.63 7.00 3.02
C GLU A 52 6.14 7.19 2.67
N SER A 53 5.32 6.13 2.72
CA SER A 53 3.87 6.25 2.54
C SER A 53 3.22 7.14 3.60
N LYS A 54 3.59 6.98 4.88
CA LYS A 54 3.07 7.84 5.97
C LYS A 54 3.56 9.28 5.84
N LYS A 55 4.83 9.46 5.47
CA LYS A 55 5.42 10.78 5.25
C LYS A 55 4.73 11.53 4.11
N PHE A 56 4.45 10.84 3.00
CA PHE A 56 3.68 11.40 1.88
C PHE A 56 2.27 11.81 2.31
N ALA A 57 1.56 10.92 3.04
CA ALA A 57 0.21 11.23 3.55
C ALA A 57 0.20 12.43 4.50
N ALA A 58 1.18 12.52 5.41
CA ALA A 58 1.34 13.68 6.29
C ALA A 58 1.61 14.96 5.49
N GLY A 59 2.43 14.90 4.45
CA GLY A 59 2.65 16.03 3.54
C GLY A 59 1.37 16.51 2.86
N LEU A 60 0.56 15.58 2.34
CA LEU A 60 -0.75 15.91 1.74
C LEU A 60 -1.65 16.62 2.76
N GLN A 61 -1.78 16.06 3.96
CA GLN A 61 -2.66 16.62 4.99
C GLN A 61 -2.14 17.96 5.53
N ASP A 62 -0.90 18.00 6.01
CA ASP A 62 -0.36 19.12 6.79
C ASP A 62 0.08 20.29 5.92
N LYS A 63 0.51 20.03 4.67
CA LYS A 63 1.06 21.06 3.78
C LYS A 63 0.09 21.47 2.68
N LEU A 64 -0.72 20.54 2.19
CA LEU A 64 -1.67 20.82 1.10
C LEU A 64 -3.12 20.88 1.59
N GLY A 65 -3.38 20.60 2.88
CA GLY A 65 -4.72 20.63 3.45
C GLY A 65 -5.65 19.55 2.90
N PHE A 66 -5.09 18.47 2.36
CA PHE A 66 -5.83 17.39 1.69
C PHE A 66 -6.78 16.67 2.65
N LYS A 67 -8.00 16.37 2.19
CA LYS A 67 -9.10 15.83 3.01
C LYS A 67 -9.73 14.59 2.38
N CYS A 68 -10.54 13.90 3.18
CA CYS A 68 -11.38 12.83 2.68
C CYS A 68 -12.37 13.37 1.64
N GLY A 69 -12.39 12.76 0.46
CA GLY A 69 -13.20 13.20 -0.67
C GLY A 69 -12.40 13.92 -1.76
N ASP A 70 -11.19 14.39 -1.45
CA ASP A 70 -10.31 14.99 -2.46
C ASP A 70 -9.74 13.92 -3.40
N VAL A 71 -9.45 14.33 -4.63
CA VAL A 71 -8.94 13.45 -5.69
C VAL A 71 -7.51 13.86 -6.03
N LEU A 72 -6.59 12.89 -5.95
CA LEU A 72 -5.19 13.06 -6.34
C LEU A 72 -4.93 12.29 -7.64
N ALA A 73 -4.39 12.98 -8.65
CA ALA A 73 -3.86 12.34 -9.86
C ALA A 73 -2.38 12.03 -9.68
N ILE A 74 -1.96 10.82 -10.07
CA ILE A 74 -0.55 10.41 -10.15
C ILE A 74 -0.24 10.15 -11.62
N PHE A 75 0.68 10.93 -12.19
CA PHE A 75 1.15 10.77 -13.57
C PHE A 75 2.64 10.46 -13.56
N SER A 76 2.96 9.17 -13.67
CA SER A 76 4.33 8.66 -13.57
C SER A 76 4.45 7.34 -14.34
N PRO A 77 5.60 7.05 -14.99
CA PRO A 77 5.89 5.69 -15.44
C PRO A 77 6.05 4.74 -14.25
N ASN A 78 6.11 3.44 -14.50
CA ASN A 78 6.59 2.51 -13.49
C ASN A 78 8.04 2.87 -13.15
N GLN A 79 8.32 2.95 -11.85
CA GLN A 79 9.63 3.21 -11.27
C GLN A 79 10.06 2.01 -10.44
#